data_AF-A0A6L9LBK1-F1
#
_entry.id   AF-A0A6L9LBK1-F1
#
_cell.length_a   1.000
_cell.length_b   1.000
_cell.length_c   1.000
_cell.angle_alpha   90.00
_cell.angle_beta   90.00
_cell.angle_gamma   90.00
#
_symmetry.space_group_name_H-M   'P 1'
#
loop_
_entity.id
_entity.type
_entity.pdbx_description
1 polymer ?
#
loop_
_entity_poly.entity_id
_entity_poly.type
_entity_poly.pdbx_seq_one_letter_code
_entity_poly.pdbx_strand_id
1 'polypeptide(L)' 'MVITRDNNKIIIQAVSSINMDAVQRLIDYINVLEITANNQGTEEQAAALADEIDRNWWAENKKRFLK' A
#
# COMPACT_ATOMS: atom_id res chain seq x y z
N MET A 1 21.41 5.14 13.53
CA MET A 1 20.72 4.23 12.60
C MET A 1 21.76 3.80 11.57
N VAL A 2 22.04 2.52 11.47
CA VAL A 2 23.00 1.97 10.51
C VAL A 2 22.21 1.05 9.58
N ILE A 3 22.36 1.26 8.28
CA ILE A 3 21.72 0.44 7.25
C ILE A 3 22.84 -0.33 6.54
N THR A 4 22.79 -1.65 6.60
CA THR A 4 23.72 -2.52 5.89
C THR A 4 22.96 -3.44 4.93
N ARG A 5 23.61 -3.80 3.83
CA ARG A 5 23.14 -4.84 2.92
C ARG A 5 24.05 -6.05 3.09
N ASP A 6 23.46 -7.18 3.46
CA ASP A 6 24.16 -8.46 3.57
C ASP A 6 23.50 -9.47 2.61
N ASN A 7 24.21 -9.79 1.54
CA ASN A 7 23.72 -10.61 0.43
C ASN A 7 22.37 -10.10 -0.11
N ASN A 8 21.29 -10.85 0.15
CA ASN A 8 19.91 -10.56 -0.29
C ASN A 8 19.05 -9.90 0.81
N LYS A 9 19.65 -9.39 1.90
CA LYS A 9 18.93 -8.81 3.04
C LYS A 9 19.37 -7.38 3.30
N ILE A 10 18.41 -6.54 3.69
CA ILE A 10 18.68 -5.21 4.23
C ILE A 10 18.50 -5.30 5.76
N ILE A 11 19.54 -4.90 6.50
CA ILE A 11 19.53 -4.88 7.97
C ILE A 11 19.49 -3.41 8.41
N ILE A 12 18.47 -3.06 9.20
CA ILE A 12 18.31 -1.73 9.78
C ILE A 12 18.56 -1.83 11.28
N GLN A 13 19.67 -1.27 11.75
CA GLN A 13 19.99 -1.19 13.17
C GLN A 13 19.58 0.19 13.71
N ALA A 14 18.64 0.18 14.65
CA ALA A 14 18.17 1.37 15.36
C ALA A 14 18.41 1.22 16.87
N VAL A 15 18.47 2.35 17.57
CA VAL A 15 18.55 2.37 19.04
C VAL A 15 17.21 1.95 19.64
N SER A 16 17.23 1.34 20.83
CA SER A 16 16.03 0.78 21.48
C SER A 16 14.97 1.82 21.86
N SER A 17 15.32 3.12 21.88
CA SER A 17 14.40 4.23 22.18
C SER A 17 13.53 4.66 21.00
N ILE A 18 13.66 4.00 19.84
CA ILE A 18 12.88 4.36 18.65
C ILE A 18 11.40 4.04 18.84
N ASN A 19 10.53 4.91 18.31
CA ASN A 19 9.10 4.67 18.33
C ASN A 19 8.74 3.51 17.38
N MET A 20 8.31 2.39 17.96
CA MET A 20 7.94 1.18 17.22
C MET A 20 6.77 1.37 16.26
N ASP A 21 5.82 2.27 16.53
CA ASP A 21 4.72 2.58 15.61
C ASP A 21 5.22 3.26 14.34
N ALA A 22 6.23 4.12 14.48
CA ALA A 22 6.87 4.76 13.33
C ALA A 22 7.68 3.74 12.51
N VAL A 23 8.32 2.77 13.18
CA VAL A 23 9.01 1.66 12.50
C VAL A 23 8.02 0.79 11.75
N GLN A 24 6.89 0.43 12.36
CA GLN A 24 5.85 -0.37 11.68
C GLN A 24 5.34 0.33 10.42
N ARG A 25 5.05 1.63 10.47
CA ARG A 25 4.65 2.41 9.29
C ARG A 25 5.68 2.39 8.16
N LEU A 26 6.98 2.44 8.51
CA LEU A 26 8.05 2.34 7.52
C LEU A 26 8.09 0.96 6.87
N ILE A 27 7.93 -0.10 7.66
CA ILE A 27 7.87 -1.48 7.15
C ILE A 27 6.64 -1.67 6.25
N ASP A 28 5.48 -1.16 6.65
CA ASP A 28 4.26 -1.24 5.84
C ASP A 28 4.44 -0.52 4.48
N TYR A 29 5.12 0.63 4.47
CA TYR A 29 5.44 1.34 3.25
C TYR A 29 6.40 0.55 2.34
N ILE A 30 7.45 -0.07 2.91
CA ILE A 30 8.36 -0.92 2.16
C ILE A 30 7.60 -2.11 1.55
N ASN A 31 6.69 -2.73 2.30
CA ASN A 31 5.85 -3.82 1.79
C ASN A 31 4.97 -3.37 0.62
N VAL A 32 4.36 -2.19 0.70
CA VAL A 32 3.60 -1.61 -0.43
C VAL A 32 4.52 -1.45 -1.64
N LEU A 33 5.71 -0.89 -1.47
CA LEU A 33 6.68 -0.73 -2.56
C LEU A 33 7.07 -2.08 -3.17
N GLU A 34 7.34 -3.11 -2.37
CA GLU A 34 7.66 -4.45 -2.86
C GLU A 34 6.50 -5.11 -3.61
N ILE A 35 5.27 -4.98 -3.09
CA ILE A 35 4.07 -5.47 -3.76
C ILE A 35 3.89 -4.76 -5.10
N THR A 36 4.06 -3.43 -5.13
CA THR A 36 3.95 -2.64 -6.36
C THR A 36 5.08 -2.88 -7.34
N ALA A 37 6.29 -3.21 -6.87
CA ALA A 37 7.44 -3.48 -7.73
C ALA A 37 7.27 -4.78 -8.55
N ASN A 38 6.51 -5.75 -8.01
CA ASN A 38 6.11 -6.96 -8.74
C ASN A 38 4.75 -6.81 -9.43
N ASN A 39 4.05 -5.69 -9.23
CA ASN A 39 2.75 -5.45 -9.83
C ASN A 39 2.95 -5.02 -11.29
N GLN A 40 2.42 -5.81 -12.23
CA GLN A 40 2.35 -5.45 -13.64
C GLN A 40 1.13 -4.56 -13.96
N GLY A 41 0.29 -4.30 -12.95
CA GLY A 41 -0.88 -3.45 -13.05
C GLY A 41 -0.49 -1.99 -13.26
N THR A 42 -0.97 -1.36 -14.33
CA THR A 42 -0.75 0.07 -14.56
C THR A 42 -1.70 0.93 -13.72
N GLU A 43 -1.37 2.20 -13.50
CA GLU A 43 -2.25 3.15 -12.82
C GLU A 43 -3.61 3.25 -13.52
N GLU A 44 -3.64 3.15 -14.86
CA GLU A 44 -4.87 3.16 -15.65
C GLU A 44 -5.74 1.93 -15.36
N GLN A 45 -5.14 0.76 -15.11
CA GLN A 45 -5.90 -0.45 -14.75
C GLN A 45 -6.48 -0.34 -13.34
N ALA A 46 -5.75 0.27 -12.40
CA ALA A 46 -6.26 0.56 -11.07
C ALA A 46 -7.40 1.58 -11.11
N ALA A 47 -7.27 2.65 -11.90
CA ALA A 47 -8.32 3.65 -12.10
C ALA A 47 -9.57 3.04 -12.77
N ALA A 48 -9.38 2.23 -13.80
CA ALA A 48 -10.48 1.54 -14.48
C ALA A 48 -11.25 0.60 -13.53
N LEU A 49 -10.54 -0.11 -12.66
CA LEU A 49 -11.15 -0.97 -11.64
C LEU A 49 -11.93 -0.16 -10.60
N ALA A 50 -11.36 0.96 -10.13
CA ALA A 50 -12.04 1.85 -9.18
C ALA A 50 -13.34 2.41 -9.78
N ASP A 51 -13.29 2.91 -11.01
CA ASP A 51 -14.45 3.40 -11.76
C ASP A 51 -15.52 2.31 -11.94
N GLU A 52 -15.13 1.07 -12.22
CA GLU A 52 -16.05 -0.06 -12.34
C GLU A 52 -16.76 -0.35 -11.01
N ILE A 53 -16.00 -0.44 -9.91
CA ILE A 53 -16.53 -0.69 -8.57
C ILE A 53 -17.53 0.41 -8.18
N ASP A 54 -17.16 1.68 -8.39
CA ASP A 54 -18.01 2.83 -8.04
C ASP A 54 -19.30 2.85 -8.85
N ARG A 55 -19.23 2.57 -10.16
CA ARG A 55 -20.42 2.46 -11.02
C ARG A 55 -21.35 1.33 -10.56
N ASN A 56 -20.79 0.16 -10.27
CA ASN A 56 -21.56 -1.00 -9.83
C ASN A 56 -22.23 -0.73 -8.47
N TRP A 57 -21.46 -0.21 -7.52
CA TRP A 57 -21.97 0.16 -6.21
C TRP A 57 -23.08 1.21 -6.31
N TRP A 58 -22.89 2.26 -7.12
CA TRP A 58 -23.92 3.28 -7.33
C TRP A 58 -25.17 2.71 -7.98
N ALA A 59 -25.04 1.85 -8.99
CA ALA A 59 -26.19 1.23 -9.66
C ALA A 59 -27.07 0.43 -8.69
N GLU A 60 -26.44 -0.30 -7.76
CA GLU A 60 -27.12 -1.08 -6.73
C GLU A 60 -27.74 -0.20 -5.63
N ASN A 61 -27.08 0.90 -5.27
CA ASN A 61 -27.42 1.67 -4.07
C ASN A 61 -28.17 2.98 -4.34
N LYS A 62 -28.20 3.51 -5.57
CA LYS A 62 -28.78 4.83 -5.90
C LYS A 62 -30.23 5.02 -5.44
N LYS A 63 -31.02 3.95 -5.41
CA LYS A 63 -32.42 3.96 -4.93
C LYS A 63 -32.55 4.38 -3.46
N ARG A 64 -31.48 4.23 -2.67
CA ARG A 64 -31.42 4.65 -1.26
C ARG A 64 -31.20 6.16 -1.13
N PHE A 65 -30.67 6.80 -2.16
CA PHE A 65 -30.21 8.20 -2.13
C PHE A 65 -31.08 9.13 -2.96
N LEU A 66 -31.69 8.63 -4.03
CA LEU A 66 -32.60 9.40 -4.89
C LEU A 66 -34.04 9.03 -4.52
N LYS A 67 -34.75 9.96 -3.85
CA LYS A 67 -36.18 9.91 -3.54
C LYS A 67 -36.99 10.63 -4.62
#